data_AF-A0A518B3J8-F1
#
_entry.id   AF-A0A518B3J8-F1
#
_cell.length_a   1.000
_cell.length_b   1.000
_cell.length_c   1.000
_cell.angle_alpha   90.00
_cell.angle_beta   90.00
_cell.angle_gamma   90.00
#
_symmetry.space_group_name_H-M   'P 1'
#
loop_
_entity.id
_entity.type
_entity.pdbx_description
1 polymer ?
#
loop_
_entity_poly.entity_id
_entity_poly.type
_entity_poly.pdbx_seq_one_letter_code
_entity_poly.pdbx_strand_id
1 'polypeptide(L)' 'MVTITAGQRVRVRLADEAIRWMLGTVLTWTAFRLFQPNEPWRTFRAACAPVELDDGRVILAAIDYVQPVMASGEA' A
#
# COMPACT_ATOMS: atom_id res chain seq x y z
N MET A 1 2.15 12.94 1.94
CA MET A 1 0.85 12.25 1.88
C MET A 1 0.76 11.60 0.51
N VAL A 2 0.82 10.26 0.45
CA VAL A 2 0.70 9.53 -0.82
C VAL A 2 -0.78 9.30 -1.07
N THR A 3 -1.30 9.77 -2.20
CA THR A 3 -2.66 9.47 -2.64
C THR A 3 -2.59 8.23 -3.52
N ILE A 4 -3.30 7.17 -3.12
CA ILE A 4 -3.54 6.01 -3.98
C ILE A 4 -5.02 5.91 -4.36
N THR A 5 -5.29 5.43 -5.57
CA THR A 5 -6.64 5.31 -6.13
C THR A 5 -6.88 3.87 -6.59
N ALA A 6 -8.13 3.41 -6.60
CA ALA A 6 -8.47 2.15 -7.26
C ALA A 6 -8.06 2.18 -8.74
N GLY A 7 -7.56 1.06 -9.25
CA GLY A 7 -6.98 0.94 -10.59
C GLY A 7 -5.57 1.50 -10.73
N GLN A 8 -5.01 2.14 -9.68
CA GLN A 8 -3.68 2.72 -9.77
C GLN A 8 -2.59 1.65 -9.75
N ARG A 9 -1.60 1.85 -10.62
CA ARG A 9 -0.40 1.03 -10.68
C ARG A 9 0.58 1.39 -9.58
N VAL A 10 1.07 0.38 -8.86
CA VAL A 10 1.92 0.58 -7.70
C VAL A 10 3.06 -0.45 -7.64
N ARG A 11 4.13 -0.09 -6.92
CA ARG A 11 5.13 -1.03 -6.40
C ARG A 11 4.81 -1.30 -4.94
N VAL A 12 4.84 -2.56 -4.54
CA VAL A 12 4.63 -2.98 -3.15
C VAL A 12 5.90 -3.63 -2.62
N ARG A 13 6.34 -3.19 -1.44
CA ARG A 13 7.47 -3.79 -0.73
C ARG A 13 6.99 -4.98 0.10
N LEU A 14 7.45 -6.18 -0.23
CA LEU A 14 7.17 -7.37 0.57
C LEU A 14 8.12 -7.45 1.76
N ALA A 15 7.61 -7.78 2.94
CA ALA A 15 8.36 -7.89 4.20
C ALA A 15 9.11 -9.23 4.38
N ASP A 16 9.42 -9.90 3.27
CA ASP A 16 10.22 -11.13 3.22
C ASP A 16 11.70 -10.81 3.56
N GLU A 17 12.47 -11.83 3.97
CA GLU A 17 13.91 -11.74 4.30
C GLU A 17 14.73 -11.07 3.17
N ALA A 18 14.25 -11.18 1.93
CA ALA A 18 14.68 -10.34 0.83
C ALA A 18 13.64 -9.23 0.59
N ILE A 19 13.98 -7.99 0.93
CA ILE A 19 13.18 -6.80 0.57
C ILE A 19 13.07 -6.74 -0.95
N ARG A 20 11.96 -7.23 -1.50
CA ARG A 20 11.65 -7.20 -2.93
C ARG A 20 10.46 -6.30 -3.20
N TRP A 21 10.57 -5.53 -4.27
CA TRP A 21 9.47 -4.75 -4.82
C TRP A 21 8.76 -5.56 -5.88
N MET A 22 7.44 -5.65 -5.77
CA MET A 22 6.59 -6.26 -6.78
C MET A 22 5.63 -5.23 -7.35
N LEU A 23 5.32 -5.35 -8.64
CA LEU A 23 4.33 -4.51 -9.28
C LEU A 23 2.93 -5.10 -9.11
N GLY A 24 1.96 -4.21 -8.96
CA GLY A 24 0.56 -4.59 -8.80
C GLY A 24 -0.39 -3.42 -9.03
N THR A 25 -1.68 -3.73 -9.02
CA THR A 25 -2.76 -2.78 -9.22
C THR A 25 -3.60 -2.71 -7.96
N VAL A 26 -3.85 -1.49 -7.47
CA VAL A 26 -4.71 -1.26 -6.31
C VAL A 26 -6.15 -1.59 -6.68
N LEU A 27 -6.77 -2.52 -5.98
CA LEU A 27 -8.17 -2.87 -6.22
C LEU A 27 -9.11 -1.88 -5.53
N THR A 28 -8.79 -1.52 -4.29
CA THR A 28 -9.48 -0.51 -3.48
C THR A 28 -8.56 -0.09 -2.33
N TRP A 29 -8.96 0.87 -1.50
CA TRP A 29 -8.23 1.22 -0.28
C TRP A 29 -9.18 1.62 0.84
N THR A 30 -8.74 1.40 2.08
CA THR A 30 -9.47 1.82 3.28
C THR A 30 -8.51 2.42 4.30
N ALA A 31 -8.98 3.43 5.04
CA ALA A 31 -8.25 4.05 6.14
C ALA A 31 -8.99 3.82 7.45
N PHE A 32 -8.25 3.46 8.48
CA PHE A 32 -8.79 3.20 9.80
C PHE A 32 -7.92 3.85 10.88
N ARG A 33 -8.54 4.12 12.03
CA ARG A 33 -7.83 4.60 13.21
C ARG A 33 -7.61 3.42 14.15
N LEU A 34 -6.35 3.15 14.45
CA LEU A 34 -5.99 2.19 15.49
C LEU A 34 -5.84 2.94 16.81
N PHE A 35 -6.55 2.46 17.82
CA PHE A 35 -6.36 2.85 19.20
C PHE A 35 -5.29 1.96 19.81
N GLN A 36 -4.25 2.55 20.40
CA GLN A 36 -3.28 1.81 21.19
C GLN A 36 -3.73 1.82 22.66
N PRO A 37 -4.14 0.68 23.23
CA PRO A 37 -4.65 0.63 24.60
C PRO A 37 -3.67 1.16 25.65
N ASN A 38 -2.36 0.97 25.40
CA ASN A 38 -1.29 1.38 26.31
C ASN A 38 -0.85 2.84 26.13
N GLU A 39 -1.24 3.49 25.02
CA GLU A 39 -0.93 4.90 24.71
C GLU A 39 -2.18 5.58 24.14
N PRO A 40 -3.23 5.80 24.94
CA PRO A 40 -4.56 6.22 24.46
C PRO A 40 -4.58 7.61 23.80
N TRP A 41 -3.58 8.46 24.08
CA TRP A 41 -3.37 9.74 23.41
C TRP A 41 -2.77 9.60 22.01
N ARG A 42 -2.22 8.44 21.66
CA ARG A 42 -1.70 8.14 20.32
C ARG A 42 -2.75 7.40 19.51
N THR A 43 -3.40 8.15 18.61
CA THR A 43 -4.20 7.56 17.54
C THR A 43 -3.33 7.38 16.29
N PHE A 44 -3.16 6.13 15.86
CA PHE A 44 -2.44 5.83 14.63
C PHE A 44 -3.43 5.80 13.47
N ARG A 45 -3.19 6.62 12.45
CA ARG A 45 -3.89 6.50 11.17
C ARG A 45 -3.12 5.46 10.36
N ALA A 46 -3.76 4.33 10.11
CA ALA A 46 -3.27 3.32 9.21
C ALA A 46 -4.21 3.25 8.01
N ALA A 47 -3.67 2.87 6.87
CA ALA A 47 -4.47 2.61 5.70
C ALA A 47 -3.90 1.41 4.98
N CYS A 48 -4.78 0.60 4.42
CA CYS A 48 -4.44 -0.61 3.71
C CYS A 48 -5.15 -0.66 2.35
N ALA A 49 -4.50 -1.29 1.39
CA ALA A 49 -5.05 -1.53 0.06
C ALA A 49 -4.84 -2.99 -0.31
N PRO A 50 -5.90 -3.73 -0.71
CA PRO A 50 -5.73 -4.94 -1.48
C PRO A 50 -5.11 -4.60 -2.83
N VAL A 51 -4.00 -5.27 -3.15
CA VAL A 51 -3.27 -5.12 -4.40
C VAL A 51 -3.21 -6.46 -5.09
N GLU A 52 -3.65 -6.49 -6.35
CA GLU A 52 -3.43 -7.62 -7.26
C GLU A 52 -2.04 -7.47 -7.88
N LEU A 53 -1.15 -8.40 -7.55
CA LEU A 53 0.20 -8.47 -8.10
C LEU A 53 0.18 -9.06 -9.52
N ASP A 54 1.22 -8.79 -10.29
CA ASP A 54 1.33 -9.28 -11.68
C ASP A 54 1.41 -10.80 -11.81
N ASP A 55 1.76 -11.50 -10.75
CA ASP A 55 1.76 -12.96 -10.70
C ASP A 55 0.40 -13.54 -10.31
N GLY A 56 -0.64 -12.70 -10.24
CA GLY A 56 -2.02 -13.08 -9.95
C GLY A 56 -2.35 -13.21 -8.46
N ARG A 57 -1.39 -13.00 -7.55
CA ARG A 57 -1.67 -13.02 -6.10
C ARG A 57 -2.31 -11.72 -5.65
N VAL A 58 -3.27 -11.82 -4.74
CA VAL A 58 -3.83 -10.65 -4.05
C VAL A 58 -3.26 -10.56 -2.65
N ILE A 59 -2.68 -9.40 -2.31
CA ILE A 59 -2.10 -9.14 -0.98
C ILE A 59 -2.77 -7.92 -0.34
N LEU A 60 -2.80 -7.89 1.00
CA LEU A 60 -3.17 -6.70 1.74
C LEU A 60 -1.90 -5.92 2.11
N ALA A 61 -1.71 -4.74 1.51
CA ALA A 61 -0.54 -3.90 1.73
C ALA A 61 -0.90 -2.67 2.56
N ALA A 62 -0.12 -2.36 3.59
CA ALA A 62 -0.19 -1.05 4.25
C ALA A 62 0.32 0.03 3.29
N ILE A 63 -0.36 1.17 3.21
CA ILE A 63 -0.08 2.22 2.21
C ILE A 63 1.37 2.74 2.30
N ASP A 64 1.97 2.75 3.50
CA ASP A 64 3.37 3.15 3.69
C ASP A 64 4.38 2.27 2.94
N TYR A 65 3.96 1.09 2.49
CA TYR A 65 4.74 0.12 1.71
C TYR A 65 4.36 0.10 0.23
N VAL A 66 3.47 1.02 -0.19
CA VAL A 66 2.95 1.13 -1.54
C VAL A 66 3.44 2.44 -2.17
N GLN A 67 4.06 2.34 -3.34
CA GLN A 67 4.55 3.50 -4.08
C GLN A 67 3.84 3.57 -5.44
N PRO A 68 3.17 4.69 -5.76
CA PRO A 68 2.68 4.95 -7.12
C PRO A 68 3.77 4.75 -8.17
N VAL A 69 3.45 4.01 -9.22
CA VAL A 69 4.22 4.10 -10.46
C VAL A 69 3.75 5.37 -11.15
N MET A 70 4.54 6.44 -11.03
CA MET A 70 4.32 7.64 -11.85
C MET A 70 4.51 7.20 -13.30
N ALA A 71 3.54 7.50 -14.17
CA ALA A 71 3.76 7.37 -15.61
C ALA A 71 5.03 8.16 -15.93
N SER A 72 6.06 7.49 -16.41
CA SER A 72 7.24 8.17 -16.92
C SER A 72 6.74 9.14 -17.98
N GLY A 73 6.99 10.44 -17.79
CA GLY A 73 6.97 11.36 -18.90
C GLY A 73 8.06 10.92 -19.85
N GLU A 74 7.69 10.08 -20.83
CA GLU A 74 8.35 10.11 -22.13
C GLU A 74 7.83 11.38 -22.83
N ALA A 75 8.69 12.40 -22.82
CA ALA A 75 8.72 13.48 -23.80
C ALA A 75 10.15 13.54 -24.34
#